data_AF-A0A2P7S5V0-F1
#
_entry.id   AF-A0A2P7S5V0-F1
#
_cell.length_a   1.000
_cell.length_b   1.000
_cell.length_c   1.000
_cell.angle_alpha   90.00
_cell.angle_beta   90.00
_cell.angle_gamma   90.00
#
_symmetry.space_group_name_H-M   'P 1'
#
loop_
_entity.id
_entity.type
_entity.pdbx_description
1 polymer ?
#
loop_
_entity_poly.entity_id
_entity_poly.type
_entity_poly.pdbx_seq_one_letter_code
_entity_poly.pdbx_strand_id
1 'polypeptide(L)' 'MRPGDRSIQRKSTNLSLDARLVAEAKNLDINISRVAEESIARAVGEEKARLWRIENRRSIEAWNDYVERSGRPLATNRQF' A
#
# COMPACT_ATOMS: atom_id res chain seq x y z
N MET A 1 -10.43 -26.84 8.61
CA MET A 1 -9.57 -25.67 8.92
C MET A 1 -10.39 -24.41 8.69
N ARG A 2 -10.48 -23.49 9.67
CA ARG A 2 -11.15 -22.20 9.48
C ARG A 2 -10.13 -21.16 8.97
N PRO A 3 -10.46 -20.35 7.95
CA PRO A 3 -9.59 -19.26 7.50
C PRO A 3 -9.75 -18.11 8.49
N GLY A 4 -8.75 -17.83 9.32
CA GLY A 4 -8.92 -16.73 10.29
C GLY A 4 -7.79 -16.45 11.27
N ASP A 5 -6.71 -17.24 11.32
CA ASP A 5 -5.61 -16.95 12.24
C ASP A 5 -4.27 -16.98 11.50
N ARG A 6 -4.01 -15.91 10.73
CA ARG A 6 -2.64 -15.60 10.32
C ARG A 6 -2.03 -14.87 11.51
N SER A 7 -1.46 -15.61 12.45
CA SER A 7 -0.64 -15.02 13.50
C SER A 7 0.40 -14.12 12.82
N ILE A 8 0.39 -12.83 13.16
CA ILE A 8 1.36 -11.88 12.62
C ILE A 8 2.70 -12.27 13.25
N GLN A 9 3.49 -13.03 12.49
CA GLN A 9 4.84 -13.45 12.87
C GLN A 9 5.72 -12.19 12.90
N ARG A 10 5.79 -11.53 14.05
CA ARG A 10 6.68 -10.37 14.24
C ARG A 10 8.10 -10.88 14.36
N LYS A 11 8.96 -10.42 13.47
CA LYS A 11 10.40 -10.69 13.53
C LYS A 11 11.11 -9.47 14.08
N SER A 12 11.82 -9.61 15.19
CA SER A 12 12.72 -8.58 15.67
C SER A 12 13.80 -8.33 14.62
N THR A 13 13.93 -7.07 14.20
CA THR A 13 14.88 -6.66 13.17
C THR A 13 15.74 -5.56 13.78
N ASN A 14 17.06 -5.75 13.79
CA ASN A 14 17.99 -4.75 14.30
C ASN A 14 18.21 -3.71 13.20
N LEU A 15 17.99 -2.44 13.52
CA LEU A 15 18.02 -1.33 12.57
C LEU A 15 18.80 -0.14 13.16
N SER A 16 19.61 0.49 12.33
CA SER A 16 20.41 1.66 12.71
C SER A 16 19.63 2.93 12.39
N LEU A 17 19.43 3.78 13.40
CA LEU A 17 18.79 5.09 13.29
C LEU A 17 19.67 6.17 13.93
N ASP A 18 19.42 7.44 13.59
CA ASP A 18 20.08 8.57 14.26
C ASP A 18 19.76 8.53 15.77
N ALA A 19 20.80 8.46 16.59
CA ALA A 19 20.68 8.38 18.03
C ALA A 19 19.95 9.59 18.64
N ARG A 20 20.10 10.78 18.05
CA ARG A 20 19.41 12.00 18.50
C ARG A 20 17.92 11.90 18.27
N LEU A 21 17.51 11.40 17.09
CA LEU A 21 16.12 11.20 16.75
C LEU A 21 15.46 10.15 17.66
N VAL A 22 16.17 9.06 17.96
CA VAL A 22 15.70 8.03 18.90
C VAL A 22 15.55 8.61 20.31
N ALA A 23 16.50 9.42 20.77
CA ALA A 23 16.42 10.06 22.08
C ALA A 23 15.24 11.04 22.17
N GLU A 24 15.04 11.87 21.14
CA GLU A 24 13.91 12.79 21.05
C GLU A 24 12.57 12.04 21.03
N ALA A 25 12.45 11.00 20.21
CA ALA A 25 11.25 10.17 20.16
C ALA A 25 10.93 9.54 21.52
N LYS A 26 11.94 9.05 22.25
CA LYS A 26 11.76 8.53 23.61
C LYS A 26 11.33 9.61 24.60
N ASN A 27 11.90 10.81 24.52
CA ASN A 27 11.51 11.94 25.38
C ASN A 27 10.06 12.38 25.14
N LEU A 28 9.56 12.18 23.92
CA LEU A 28 8.19 12.48 23.52
C LEU A 28 7.22 11.29 23.69
N ASP A 29 7.66 10.19 24.32
CA ASP A 29 6.89 8.95 24.50
C ASP A 29 6.35 8.35 23.17
N ILE A 30 7.10 8.53 22.09
CA ILE A 30 6.75 8.00 20.77
C ILE A 30 7.15 6.52 20.70
N ASN A 31 6.19 5.66 20.34
CA ASN A 31 6.44 4.25 20.11
C ASN A 31 7.13 4.02 18.76
N ILE A 32 8.47 4.04 18.77
CA ILE A 32 9.32 3.91 17.59
C ILE A 32 9.02 2.63 16.80
N SER A 33 8.79 1.50 17.49
CA SER A 33 8.49 0.23 16.82
C SER A 33 7.20 0.31 16.00
N ARG A 34 6.16 0.93 16.57
CA ARG A 34 4.87 1.10 15.89
C ARG A 34 5.00 2.01 14.68
N VAL A 35 5.66 3.16 14.84
CA VAL A 35 5.88 4.11 13.75
C VAL A 35 6.70 3.47 12.63
N ALA A 36 7.73 2.70 12.97
CA ALA A 36 8.53 1.98 11.99
C ALA A 36 7.70 0.95 11.22
N GLU A 37 6.87 0.16 11.90
CA GLU A 37 5.97 -0.82 11.27
C GLU A 37 5.00 -0.15 10.28
N GLU A 38 4.34 0.94 10.71
CA GLU A 38 3.41 1.70 9.86
C GLU A 38 4.11 2.32 8.64
N SER A 39 5.31 2.88 8.85
CA SER A 39 6.12 3.50 7.79
C SER A 39 6.58 2.47 6.75
N ILE A 40 7.04 1.29 7.21
CA ILE A 40 7.45 0.20 6.34
C ILE A 40 6.25 -0.35 5.57
N ALA A 41 5.12 -0.58 6.23
CA ALA A 41 3.91 -1.07 5.59
C ALA A 41 3.45 -0.12 4.46
N ARG A 42 3.49 1.20 4.71
CA ARG A 42 3.19 2.22 3.72
C ARG A 42 4.15 2.16 2.53
N ALA A 43 5.46 2.18 2.78
CA ALA A 43 6.48 2.14 1.72
C ALA A 43 6.35 0.87 0.84
N VAL A 44 6.09 -0.28 1.46
CA VAL A 44 5.84 -1.54 0.76
C VAL A 44 4.56 -1.47 -0.09
N GLY A 45 3.49 -0.86 0.44
CA GLY A 45 2.25 -0.67 -0.30
C GLY A 45 2.43 0.23 -1.53
N GLU A 46 3.14 1.34 -1.36
CA GLU A 46 3.45 2.28 -2.45
C GLU A 46 4.29 1.60 -3.55
N GLU A 47 5.30 0.82 -3.17
CA GLU A 47 6.16 0.12 -4.12
C GLU A 47 5.41 -1.01 -4.85
N LYS A 48 4.58 -1.78 -4.14
CA LYS A 48 3.69 -2.77 -4.79
C LYS A 48 2.74 -2.12 -5.79
N ALA A 49 2.15 -0.98 -5.43
CA ALA A 49 1.30 -0.23 -6.35
C ALA A 49 2.08 0.28 -7.56
N ARG A 50 3.34 0.71 -7.38
CA ARG A 50 4.23 1.11 -8.47
C ARG A 50 4.50 -0.06 -9.43
N LEU A 51 4.88 -1.22 -8.89
CA LEU A 51 5.13 -2.44 -9.67
C LEU A 51 3.87 -2.90 -10.40
N TRP A 52 2.72 -2.92 -9.72
CA TRP A 52 1.45 -3.30 -10.33
C TRP A 52 1.10 -2.41 -11.53
N ARG A 53 1.29 -1.08 -11.42
CA ARG A 53 1.06 -0.16 -12.55
C ARG A 53 2.00 -0.41 -13.72
N ILE A 54 3.23 -0.83 -13.48
CA ILE A 54 4.20 -1.16 -14.53
C ILE A 54 3.77 -2.45 -15.24
N GLU A 55 3.46 -3.49 -14.48
CA GLU A 55 3.04 -4.80 -15.00
C GLU A 55 1.72 -4.71 -15.77
N ASN A 56 0.76 -3.92 -15.27
CA ASN A 56 -0.58 -3.82 -15.84
C ASN A 56 -0.73 -2.69 -16.85
N ARG A 57 0.34 -1.96 -17.17
CA ARG A 57 0.31 -0.83 -18.12
C ARG A 57 -0.37 -1.21 -19.45
N ARG A 58 0.08 -2.31 -20.06
CA ARG A 58 -0.46 -2.79 -21.34
C ARG A 58 -1.93 -3.21 -21.25
N SER A 59 -2.33 -3.83 -20.14
CA SER A 59 -3.71 -4.25 -19.90
C SER A 59 -4.63 -3.04 -19.66
N ILE A 60 -4.13 -2.01 -18.96
CA ILE A 60 -4.85 -0.76 -18.71
C ILE A 60 -5.00 0.03 -20.02
N GLU A 61 -3.93 0.13 -20.83
CA GLU A 61 -3.97 0.78 -22.15
C GLU A 61 -4.94 0.07 -23.09
N ALA A 62 -4.89 -1.27 -23.18
CA ALA A 62 -5.81 -2.05 -24.01
C ALA A 62 -7.28 -1.92 -23.54
N TRP A 63 -7.51 -1.86 -22.22
CA TRP A 63 -8.83 -1.63 -21.66
C TRP A 63 -9.34 -0.20 -21.92
N ASN A 64 -8.48 0.81 -21.80
CA ASN A 64 -8.81 2.20 -22.09
C ASN A 64 -9.17 2.37 -23.58
N ASP A 65 -8.37 1.82 -24.50
CA ASP A 65 -8.66 1.80 -25.93
C ASP A 65 -9.98 1.10 -26.24
N TYR A 66 -10.27 -0.01 -25.55
CA TYR A 66 -11.54 -0.72 -25.69
C TYR A 66 -12.72 0.12 -25.19
N VAL A 67 -12.60 0.79 -24.04
CA VAL A 67 -13.65 1.67 -23.48
C VAL A 67 -13.89 2.90 -24.38
N GLU A 68 -12.84 3.45 -24.97
CA GLU A 68 -12.92 4.60 -25.88
C GLU A 68 -13.59 4.22 -27.21
N ARG A 69 -13.27 3.04 -27.74
CA ARG A 69 -13.89 2.52 -28.99
C ARG A 69 -15.31 1.97 -28.79
N SER A 70 -15.60 1.39 -27.64
CA SER A 70 -16.88 0.69 -27.41
C SER A 70 -17.99 1.60 -26.90
N GLY A 71 -17.65 2.85 -26.50
CA GLY A 71 -18.61 3.80 -25.94
C GLY A 71 -19.11 3.36 -24.56
N ARG A 72 -19.30 4.31 -23.64
CA ARG A 72 -19.77 4.00 -22.27
C ARG A 72 -21.21 3.45 -22.34
N PRO A 73 -21.48 2.16 -22.02
CA PRO A 73 -22.82 1.61 -22.13
C PRO A 73 -23.80 2.16 -21.08
N LEU A 74 -23.29 2.86 -20.06
CA LEU A 74 -24.05 3.32 -18.90
C LEU A 74 -24.48 4.80 -18.95
N ALA A 75 -24.22 5.51 -20.06
CA ALA A 75 -24.71 6.89 -20.20
C ALA A 75 -26.24 6.99 -20.37
N THR A 76 -26.93 5.88 -20.68
CA THR A 76 -28.36 5.88 -21.02
C THR A 76 -29.29 5.53 -19.85
N ASN A 77 -28.80 5.07 -18.70
CA ASN A 77 -29.65 4.67 -17.57
C ASN A 77 -29.25 5.35 -16.26
N ARG A 78 -29.25 6.69 -16.25
CA ARG A 78 -29.47 7.43 -15.00
C ARG A 78 -30.97 7.52 -14.79
N GLN A 79 -31.56 6.51 -14.17
CA GLN A 79 -32.91 6.64 -13.62
C GLN A 79 -32.84 7.65 -12.47
N PHE A 80 -33.65 8.72 -12.57
CA PHE A 80 -33.86 9.71 -11.52
C PHE A 80 -34.65 9.10 -10.36
#